data_AF-A0A4Y3PPG1-F1
#
_entry.id   AF-A0A4Y3PPG1-F1
#
_cell.length_a   1.000
_cell.length_b   1.000
_cell.length_c   1.000
_cell.angle_alpha   90.00
_cell.angle_beta   90.00
_cell.angle_gamma   90.00
#
_symmetry.space_group_name_H-M   'P 1'
#
loop_
_entity.id
_entity.type
_entity.pdbx_description
1 polymer ?
#
loop_
_entity_poly.entity_id
_entity_poly.type
_entity_poly.pdbx_seq_one_letter_code
_entity_poly.pdbx_strand_id
1 'polypeptide(L)'
;MHHFGDISGFFSDFLRFLENQVTIIFLSNLNVTPVTHLSREIAKTIFEEHVTFPPPADRIEFTKLDFLTGSYFIENKINISLEVSAKNQELYLTVPKMYGVLYKFKLTPVSHDSTKTTFITETIYEQLTFYHSASGEITQLEYTDYYGDIHKACKVESLGHT
;
A
#
# COMPACT_ATOMS: atom_id res chain seq x y z
N MET A 1 -17.44 -20.95 8.02
CA MET A 1 -17.00 -20.44 9.35
C MET A 1 -15.75 -19.61 9.13
N HIS A 2 -15.63 -18.46 9.80
CA HIS A 2 -14.48 -17.57 9.67
C HIS A 2 -14.05 -17.11 11.06
N HIS A 3 -12.73 -17.06 11.30
CA HIS A 3 -12.18 -16.52 12.53
C HIS A 3 -10.83 -15.85 12.25
N PHE A 4 -10.74 -14.58 12.65
CA PHE A 4 -9.53 -13.78 12.60
C PHE A 4 -9.01 -13.58 14.03
N GLY A 5 -7.69 -13.60 14.19
CA GLY A 5 -7.06 -13.23 15.46
C GLY A 5 -5.67 -12.64 15.26
N ASP A 6 -5.37 -11.60 16.04
CA ASP A 6 -4.04 -11.01 16.15
C ASP A 6 -3.58 -10.93 17.61
N ILE A 7 -2.29 -11.19 17.84
CA ILE A 7 -1.64 -11.01 19.15
C ILE A 7 -0.16 -10.71 18.98
N SER A 8 0.33 -9.64 19.60
CA SER A 8 1.76 -9.30 19.67
C SER A 8 2.49 -9.36 18.31
N GLY A 9 1.79 -8.96 17.24
CA GLY A 9 2.31 -8.94 15.88
C GLY A 9 2.22 -10.26 15.09
N PHE A 10 1.62 -11.29 15.67
CA PHE A 10 1.18 -12.48 14.97
C PHE A 10 -0.26 -12.30 14.52
N PHE A 11 -0.54 -12.62 13.26
CA PHE A 11 -1.84 -12.51 12.63
C PHE A 11 -2.25 -13.88 12.09
N SER A 12 -3.51 -14.22 12.25
CA SER A 12 -4.09 -15.47 11.78
C SER A 12 -5.45 -15.25 11.15
N ASP A 13 -5.73 -16.00 10.10
CA ASP A 13 -7.08 -16.12 9.57
C ASP A 13 -7.44 -17.57 9.25
N PHE A 14 -8.69 -17.92 9.52
CA PHE A 14 -9.26 -19.24 9.35
C PHE A 14 -10.53 -19.14 8.50
N LEU A 15 -10.59 -19.88 7.39
CA LEU A 15 -11.79 -20.04 6.58
C LEU A 15 -12.14 -21.52 6.45
N ARG A 16 -13.41 -21.88 6.69
CA ARG A 16 -13.95 -23.22 6.48
C ARG A 16 -15.18 -23.17 5.59
N PHE A 17 -15.12 -23.90 4.48
CA PHE A 17 -16.20 -24.11 3.52
C PHE A 17 -16.67 -25.56 3.65
N LEU A 18 -17.79 -25.78 4.35
CA LEU A 18 -18.26 -27.13 4.72
C LEU A 18 -18.69 -27.94 3.50
N GLU A 19 -19.47 -27.32 2.61
CA GLU A 19 -20.01 -27.97 1.41
C GLU A 19 -18.89 -28.38 0.45
N ASN A 20 -17.86 -27.55 0.34
CA ASN A 20 -16.71 -27.81 -0.52
C ASN A 20 -15.60 -28.61 0.15
N GLN A 21 -15.74 -28.92 1.45
CA GLN A 21 -14.72 -29.60 2.27
C GLN A 21 -13.34 -28.89 2.30
N VAL A 22 -13.30 -27.58 2.10
CA VAL A 22 -12.06 -26.78 2.06
C VAL A 22 -11.81 -26.09 3.41
N THR A 23 -10.54 -26.04 3.82
CA THR A 23 -10.07 -25.21 4.94
C THR A 23 -8.83 -24.45 4.55
N ILE A 24 -8.83 -23.16 4.84
CA ILE A 24 -7.70 -22.27 4.63
C ILE A 24 -7.29 -21.75 5.99
N ILE A 25 -5.98 -21.87 6.28
CA ILE A 25 -5.35 -21.33 7.48
C ILE A 25 -4.19 -20.47 7.00
N PHE A 26 -4.22 -19.19 7.34
CA PHE A 26 -3.13 -18.27 7.07
C PHE A 26 -2.52 -17.82 8.40
N LEU A 27 -1.19 -17.93 8.54
CA LEU A 27 -0.45 -17.48 9.72
C LEU A 27 0.65 -16.53 9.26
N SER A 28 0.76 -15.38 9.90
CA SER A 28 1.83 -14.41 9.67
C SER A 28 2.42 -13.96 11.00
N ASN A 29 3.74 -13.78 11.04
CA ASN A 29 4.46 -13.11 12.12
C ASN A 29 4.76 -11.64 11.80
N LEU A 30 4.13 -11.10 10.74
CA LEU A 30 4.21 -9.70 10.35
C LEU A 30 2.83 -9.07 10.60
N ASN A 31 2.81 -8.10 11.51
CA ASN A 31 1.61 -7.39 11.98
C ASN A 31 0.89 -6.55 10.92
N VAL A 32 1.50 -6.42 9.75
CA VAL A 32 1.00 -5.63 8.63
C VAL A 32 0.45 -6.51 7.50
N THR A 33 0.62 -7.83 7.59
CA THR A 33 0.10 -8.75 6.60
C THR A 33 -1.44 -8.75 6.62
N PRO A 34 -2.10 -8.50 5.47
CA PRO A 34 -3.56 -8.48 5.41
C PRO A 34 -4.11 -9.90 5.31
N VAL A 35 -3.96 -10.70 6.38
CA VAL A 35 -4.25 -12.14 6.40
C VAL A 35 -5.69 -12.48 5.97
N THR A 36 -6.67 -11.64 6.31
CA THR A 36 -8.08 -11.81 5.94
C THR A 36 -8.36 -11.52 4.46
N HIS A 37 -7.55 -10.68 3.82
CA HIS A 37 -7.63 -10.46 2.39
C HIS A 37 -6.98 -11.63 1.65
N LEU A 38 -5.77 -12.02 2.06
CA LEU A 38 -5.02 -13.10 1.43
C LEU A 38 -5.74 -14.45 1.50
N SER A 39 -6.34 -14.78 2.65
CA SER A 39 -7.14 -16.00 2.79
C SER A 39 -8.33 -16.04 1.82
N ARG A 40 -8.96 -14.89 1.55
CA ARG A 40 -10.06 -14.76 0.58
C ARG A 40 -9.57 -14.88 -0.86
N GLU A 41 -8.43 -14.28 -1.21
CA GLU A 41 -7.83 -14.46 -2.54
C GLU A 41 -7.38 -15.91 -2.78
N ILE A 42 -6.92 -16.61 -1.74
CA ILE A 42 -6.66 -18.07 -1.80
C ILE A 42 -7.96 -18.83 -2.03
N ALA A 43 -9.05 -18.47 -1.33
CA ALA A 43 -10.35 -19.11 -1.53
C ALA A 43 -10.84 -18.94 -2.97
N LYS A 44 -10.75 -17.72 -3.53
CA LYS A 44 -11.07 -17.43 -4.92
C LYS A 44 -10.28 -18.32 -5.87
N THR A 45 -8.98 -18.45 -5.64
CA THR A 45 -8.11 -19.32 -6.45
C THR A 45 -8.55 -20.79 -6.40
N ILE A 46 -8.90 -21.30 -5.21
CA ILE A 46 -9.38 -22.68 -5.03
C ILE A 46 -10.72 -22.92 -5.73
N PHE A 47 -11.59 -21.91 -5.77
CA PHE A 47 -12.92 -21.98 -6.40
C PHE A 47 -12.94 -21.48 -7.85
N GLU A 48 -11.78 -21.36 -8.49
CA GLU A 48 -11.63 -20.94 -9.89
C GLU A 48 -12.25 -19.56 -10.20
N GLU A 49 -12.36 -18.71 -9.18
CA GLU A 49 -12.70 -17.30 -9.36
C GLU A 49 -11.48 -16.51 -9.88
N HIS A 50 -11.74 -15.41 -10.57
CA HIS A 50 -10.68 -14.59 -11.14
C HIS A 50 -9.91 -13.86 -10.02
N VAL A 51 -8.61 -14.14 -9.92
CA VAL A 51 -7.67 -13.45 -9.04
C VAL A 51 -6.66 -12.69 -9.89
N THR A 52 -6.42 -11.43 -9.55
CA THR A 52 -5.41 -10.61 -10.22
C THR A 52 -4.13 -10.65 -9.40
N PHE A 53 -3.04 -11.10 -10.01
CA PHE A 53 -1.73 -11.00 -9.38
C PHE A 53 -1.16 -9.60 -9.60
N PRO A 54 -0.46 -9.03 -8.59
CA PRO A 54 0.31 -7.83 -8.82
C PRO A 54 1.36 -8.11 -9.91
N PRO A 55 1.60 -7.15 -10.82
CA PRO A 55 2.63 -7.30 -11.83
C PRO A 55 4.00 -7.50 -11.18
N PRO A 56 4.89 -8.32 -11.77
CA PRO A 56 6.29 -8.33 -11.39
C PRO A 56 6.83 -6.91 -11.54
N ALA A 57 7.55 -6.45 -10.52
CA ALA A 57 8.04 -5.08 -10.50
C ALA A 57 9.56 -5.10 -10.40
N ASP A 58 10.22 -4.83 -11.53
CA ASP A 58 11.67 -4.66 -11.56
C ASP A 58 12.01 -3.29 -10.99
N ARG A 59 12.89 -3.28 -9.99
CA ARG A 59 13.37 -2.03 -9.40
C ARG A 59 14.13 -1.23 -10.45
N ILE A 60 13.82 0.05 -10.56
CA ILE A 60 14.59 1.01 -11.37
C ILE A 60 15.45 1.91 -10.48
N GLU A 61 16.44 2.57 -11.07
CA GLU A 61 17.17 3.65 -10.41
C GLU A 61 16.35 4.95 -10.50
N PHE A 62 16.19 5.64 -9.38
CA PHE A 62 15.49 6.94 -9.33
C PHE A 62 16.11 7.83 -8.26
N THR A 63 16.56 9.02 -8.65
CA THR A 63 17.42 9.88 -7.81
C THR A 63 16.75 11.15 -7.30
N LYS A 64 15.59 11.53 -7.84
CA LYS A 64 14.88 12.78 -7.50
C LYS A 64 13.90 12.57 -6.33
N LEU A 65 14.39 12.07 -5.21
CA LEU A 65 13.55 11.61 -4.09
C LEU A 65 12.97 12.77 -3.26
N ASP A 66 13.77 13.79 -2.98
CA ASP A 66 13.40 14.87 -2.04
C ASP A 66 12.14 15.60 -2.47
N PHE A 67 11.94 15.76 -3.78
CA PHE A 67 10.78 16.42 -4.36
C PHE A 67 9.46 15.68 -4.08
N LEU A 68 9.52 14.35 -3.91
CA LEU A 68 8.37 13.49 -3.59
C LEU A 68 8.00 13.50 -2.10
N THR A 69 8.83 14.09 -1.25
CA THR A 69 8.59 14.11 0.20
C THR A 69 7.51 15.12 0.58
N GLY A 70 6.76 14.81 1.63
CA GLY A 70 5.72 15.67 2.18
C GLY A 70 4.51 14.89 2.70
N SER A 71 3.53 15.63 3.19
CA SER A 71 2.23 15.10 3.61
C SER A 71 1.21 15.23 2.49
N TYR A 72 0.41 14.20 2.29
CA TYR A 72 -0.63 14.13 1.28
C TYR A 72 -1.96 13.73 1.92
N PHE A 73 -3.03 14.49 1.68
CA PHE A 73 -4.38 14.13 2.17
C PHE A 73 -5.18 13.41 1.10
N ILE A 74 -5.84 12.33 1.48
CA ILE A 74 -6.77 11.62 0.59
C ILE A 74 -8.05 12.46 0.44
N GLU A 75 -8.39 12.81 -0.80
CA GLU A 75 -9.45 13.80 -1.15
C GLU A 75 -10.85 13.44 -0.58
N ASN A 76 -11.12 12.17 -0.30
CA ASN A 76 -12.42 11.68 0.16
C ASN A 76 -12.40 11.01 1.55
N LYS A 77 -11.30 11.13 2.30
CA LYS A 77 -11.19 10.55 3.64
C LYS A 77 -10.66 11.59 4.62
N ILE A 78 -11.58 12.14 5.42
CA ILE A 78 -11.25 13.06 6.50
C ILE A 78 -10.26 12.38 7.45
N ASN A 79 -9.13 13.04 7.74
CA ASN A 79 -8.07 12.59 8.66
C ASN A 79 -7.23 11.39 8.23
N ILE A 80 -7.20 11.00 6.95
CA ILE A 80 -6.19 10.06 6.45
C ILE A 80 -5.15 10.82 5.64
N SER A 81 -3.96 10.96 6.24
CA SER A 81 -2.78 11.51 5.58
C SER A 81 -1.77 10.41 5.27
N LEU A 82 -1.17 10.50 4.09
CA LEU A 82 0.02 9.77 3.69
C LEU A 82 1.22 10.67 3.95
N GLU A 83 2.25 10.18 4.62
CA GLU A 83 3.51 10.90 4.77
C GLU A 83 4.59 10.20 3.96
N VAL A 84 5.20 10.93 3.02
CA VAL A 84 6.33 10.45 2.24
C VAL A 84 7.59 11.10 2.79
N SER A 85 8.53 10.29 3.26
CA SER A 85 9.78 10.75 3.88
C SER A 85 11.00 10.13 3.20
N ALA A 86 12.11 10.86 3.16
CA ALA A 86 13.38 10.37 2.65
C ALA A 86 14.37 10.14 3.81
N LYS A 87 15.12 9.02 3.78
CA LYS A 87 16.23 8.75 4.69
C LYS A 87 17.29 7.94 3.94
N ASN A 88 18.56 8.37 3.99
CA ASN A 88 19.68 7.68 3.34
C ASN A 88 19.45 7.36 1.84
N GLN A 89 18.88 8.30 1.08
CA GLN A 89 18.50 8.10 -0.33
C GLN A 89 17.46 6.97 -0.56
N GLU A 90 16.65 6.66 0.45
CA GLU A 90 15.50 5.77 0.32
C GLU A 90 14.24 6.53 0.69
N LEU A 91 13.15 6.24 -0.02
CA LEU A 91 11.83 6.78 0.28
C LEU A 91 11.02 5.81 1.14
N TYR A 92 10.18 6.39 1.98
CA TYR A 92 9.31 5.67 2.87
C TYR A 92 7.92 6.30 2.90
N LEU A 93 6.90 5.45 2.89
CA LEU A 93 5.51 5.80 3.15
C LEU A 93 5.18 5.53 4.61
N THR A 94 4.65 6.52 5.33
CA THR A 94 3.93 6.31 6.58
C THR A 94 2.44 6.47 6.34
N VAL A 95 1.64 5.47 6.69
CA VAL A 95 0.18 5.43 6.46
C VAL A 95 -0.53 4.66 7.59
N PRO A 96 -1.71 5.09 8.05
CA PRO A 96 -2.50 4.33 9.02
C PRO A 96 -3.03 3.03 8.42
N LYS A 97 -2.96 1.94 9.20
CA LYS A 97 -3.56 0.63 8.90
C LYS A 97 -4.63 0.28 9.94
N MET A 98 -4.81 -1.01 10.24
CA MET A 98 -5.77 -1.50 11.21
C MET A 98 -5.65 -0.74 12.54
N TYR A 99 -6.80 -0.38 13.12
CA TYR A 99 -6.92 0.42 14.35
C TYR A 99 -6.27 1.82 14.29
N GLY A 100 -5.96 2.33 13.10
CA GLY A 100 -5.30 3.63 12.91
C GLY A 100 -3.81 3.63 13.24
N VAL A 101 -3.20 2.46 13.46
CA VAL A 101 -1.77 2.33 13.75
C VAL A 101 -0.97 2.74 12.52
N LEU A 102 0.00 3.63 12.69
CA LEU A 102 0.88 4.09 11.62
C LEU A 102 1.95 3.04 11.31
N TYR A 103 2.05 2.67 10.04
CA TYR A 103 3.09 1.80 9.53
C TYR A 103 3.96 2.53 8.55
N LYS A 104 5.26 2.26 8.63
CA LYS A 104 6.27 2.82 7.73
C LYS A 104 6.77 1.74 6.79
N PHE A 105 6.60 1.94 5.49
CA PHE A 105 7.05 1.04 4.44
C PHE A 105 8.12 1.69 3.61
N LYS A 106 9.16 0.94 3.27
CA LYS A 106 10.10 1.37 2.24
C LYS A 106 9.43 1.33 0.87
N LEU A 107 9.70 2.38 0.07
CA LEU A 107 9.20 2.53 -1.28
C LEU A 107 10.30 2.17 -2.29
N THR A 108 9.97 1.24 -3.18
CA THR A 108 10.82 0.80 -4.28
C THR A 108 10.29 1.40 -5.58
N PRO A 109 11.07 2.21 -6.30
CA PRO A 109 10.67 2.73 -7.61
C PRO A 109 10.65 1.59 -8.64
N VAL A 110 9.59 1.54 -9.44
CA VAL A 110 9.36 0.46 -10.42
C VAL A 110 9.06 0.99 -11.82
N SER A 111 8.70 2.27 -11.95
CA SER A 111 8.49 2.91 -13.25
C SER A 111 8.65 4.41 -13.15
N HIS A 112 9.20 5.02 -14.19
CA HIS A 112 9.36 6.46 -14.33
C HIS A 112 9.25 6.87 -15.80
N ASP A 113 8.43 7.87 -16.08
CA ASP A 113 8.34 8.54 -17.38
C ASP A 113 8.15 10.06 -17.18
N SER A 114 7.95 10.80 -18.28
CA SER A 114 7.78 12.26 -18.24
C SER A 114 6.50 12.73 -17.53
N THR A 115 5.53 11.85 -17.32
CA THR A 115 4.21 12.16 -16.77
C THR A 115 3.98 11.57 -15.39
N LYS A 116 4.69 10.51 -15.00
CA LYS A 116 4.50 9.87 -13.70
C LYS A 116 5.70 9.10 -13.20
N THR A 117 5.67 8.79 -11.91
CA THR A 117 6.62 7.89 -11.25
C THR A 117 5.87 6.97 -10.30
N THR A 118 6.12 5.67 -10.40
CA THR A 118 5.43 4.65 -9.63
C THR A 118 6.40 3.96 -8.68
N PHE A 119 5.97 3.85 -7.44
CA PHE A 119 6.63 3.14 -6.36
C PHE A 119 5.72 2.04 -5.82
N ILE A 120 6.31 0.97 -5.31
CA ILE A 120 5.59 -0.05 -4.54
C ILE A 120 6.22 -0.21 -3.16
N THR A 121 5.44 -0.69 -2.20
CA THR A 121 5.95 -1.05 -0.87
C THR A 121 6.62 -2.43 -0.87
N GLU A 122 7.68 -2.62 -0.07
CA GLU A 122 8.44 -3.89 -0.07
C GLU A 122 7.72 -5.08 0.61
N THR A 123 6.86 -4.83 1.61
CA THR A 123 6.36 -5.89 2.52
C THR A 123 4.93 -6.34 2.22
N ILE A 124 4.09 -5.41 1.77
CA ILE A 124 2.73 -5.65 1.29
C ILE A 124 2.63 -4.98 -0.08
N TYR A 125 1.77 -5.47 -0.97
CA TYR A 125 1.63 -4.82 -2.27
C TYR A 125 0.71 -3.60 -2.16
N GLU A 126 1.32 -2.43 -2.12
CA GLU A 126 0.65 -1.13 -2.25
C GLU A 126 1.44 -0.29 -3.24
N GLN A 127 0.77 0.66 -3.88
CA GLN A 127 1.36 1.45 -4.95
C GLN A 127 1.18 2.94 -4.71
N LEU A 128 2.22 3.72 -4.97
CA LEU A 128 2.17 5.17 -5.07
C LEU A 128 2.52 5.60 -6.48
N THR A 129 1.61 6.31 -7.14
CA THR A 129 1.85 6.92 -8.46
C THR A 129 1.80 8.43 -8.31
N PHE A 130 2.97 9.07 -8.45
CA PHE A 130 3.10 10.52 -8.50
C PHE A 130 2.94 10.96 -9.94
N TYR A 131 2.01 11.88 -10.20
CA TYR A 131 1.82 12.50 -11.51
C TYR A 131 2.54 13.84 -11.55
N HIS A 132 3.20 14.10 -12.68
CA HIS A 132 4.03 15.27 -12.91
C HIS A 132 3.43 16.16 -14.00
N SER A 133 3.54 17.47 -13.83
CA SER A 133 3.32 18.44 -14.89
C SER A 133 4.52 18.46 -15.86
N ALA A 134 4.37 19.18 -16.98
CA ALA A 134 5.50 19.42 -17.89
C ALA A 134 6.67 20.20 -17.24
N SER A 135 6.40 20.97 -16.17
CA SER A 135 7.44 21.63 -15.37
C SER A 135 8.11 20.69 -14.36
N GLY A 136 7.63 19.45 -14.24
CA GLY A 136 8.12 18.46 -13.27
C GLY A 136 7.50 18.60 -11.88
N GLU A 137 6.44 19.39 -11.73
CA GLU A 137 5.74 19.59 -10.46
C GLU A 137 4.74 18.45 -10.18
N ILE A 138 4.56 18.03 -8.92
CA ILE A 138 3.58 16.99 -8.56
C ILE A 138 2.20 17.62 -8.65
N THR A 139 1.39 17.11 -9.56
CA THR A 139 0.00 17.56 -9.74
C THR A 139 -0.97 16.70 -8.93
N GLN A 140 -0.65 15.42 -8.74
CA GLN A 140 -1.51 14.47 -8.06
C GLN A 140 -0.69 13.29 -7.51
N LEU A 141 -1.14 12.70 -6.40
CA LEU A 141 -0.71 11.39 -5.94
C LEU A 141 -1.89 10.42 -6.03
N GLU A 142 -1.69 9.24 -6.58
CA GLU A 142 -2.58 8.09 -6.42
C GLU A 142 -1.93 7.07 -5.50
N TYR A 143 -2.68 6.63 -4.49
CA TYR A 143 -2.30 5.57 -3.59
C TYR A 143 -3.25 4.39 -3.78
N THR A 144 -2.72 3.26 -4.21
CA THR A 144 -3.46 1.99 -4.28
C THR A 144 -3.14 1.18 -3.03
N ASP A 145 -4.15 0.88 -2.21
CA ASP A 145 -3.96 0.03 -1.03
C ASP A 145 -3.88 -1.46 -1.38
N TYR A 146 -3.63 -2.29 -0.38
CA TYR A 146 -3.51 -3.74 -0.57
C TYR A 146 -4.82 -4.45 -0.94
N TYR A 147 -5.98 -3.77 -0.92
CA TYR A 147 -7.23 -4.30 -1.47
C TYR A 147 -7.38 -3.99 -2.96
N GLY A 148 -6.51 -3.13 -3.52
CA GLY A 148 -6.60 -2.63 -4.90
C GLY A 148 -7.41 -1.34 -5.03
N ASP A 149 -7.87 -0.75 -3.92
CA ASP A 149 -8.64 0.49 -3.97
C ASP A 149 -7.70 1.67 -4.24
N ILE A 150 -8.08 2.52 -5.21
CA ILE A 150 -7.30 3.70 -5.61
C ILE A 150 -7.83 4.94 -4.87
N HIS A 151 -6.93 5.60 -4.15
CA HIS A 151 -7.19 6.82 -3.39
C HIS A 151 -6.39 7.97 -4.00
N LYS A 152 -7.09 9.03 -4.42
CA LYS A 152 -6.43 10.27 -4.86
C LYS A 152 -6.03 11.11 -3.65
N ALA A 153 -4.83 11.68 -3.70
CA ALA A 153 -4.30 12.51 -2.66
C ALA A 153 -3.59 13.76 -3.21
N CYS A 154 -3.74 14.87 -2.47
CA CYS A 154 -3.10 16.15 -2.79
C CYS A 154 -2.00 16.45 -1.78
N LYS A 155 -0.87 17.00 -2.25
CA LYS A 155 0.22 17.47 -1.39
C LYS A 155 -0.25 18.67 -0.57
N VAL A 156 0.13 18.69 0.71
CA VAL A 156 -0.14 19.80 1.61
C VAL A 156 1.07 20.72 1.58
N GLU A 157 0.86 21.97 1.19
CA GLU A 157 1.86 22.99 1.43
C GLU A 157 1.93 23.25 2.94
N SER A 158 3.13 23.11 3.51
CA SER A 158 3.37 23.53 4.89
C SER A 158 3.01 25.01 4.99
N LEU A 159 1.95 25.34 5.75
CA LEU A 159 1.69 26.69 6.21
C LEU A 159 2.95 27.18 6.92
N GLY A 160 3.71 28.05 6.26
CA GLY A 160 4.90 28.65 6.83
C GLY A 160 4.52 29.37 8.11
N HIS A 161 4.98 28.87 9.25
CA HIS A 161 5.05 29.68 10.45
C HIS A 161 6.16 30.72 10.25
N THR A 162 5.78 31.87 9.70
CA THR A 162 6.46 33.15 9.90
C THR A 162 5.96 33.80 11.18
#